data_AF-A0A2T7WF33-F1
#
_entry.id   AF-A0A2T7WF33-F1
#
_cell.length_a   1.000
_cell.length_b   1.000
_cell.length_c   1.000
_cell.angle_alpha   90.00
_cell.angle_beta   90.00
_cell.angle_gamma   90.00
#
_symmetry.space_group_name_H-M   'P 1'
#
loop_
_entity.id
_entity.type
_entity.pdbx_description
1 polymer ?
#
loop_
_entity_poly.entity_id
_entity_poly.type
_entity_poly.pdbx_seq_one_letter_code
_entity_poly.pdbx_strand_id
1 'polypeptide(L)' 'MSAGSDILAGLFAAWTALAEEFVAGAPDVRALYIYASSERGMTVANLYVDQRGSVRHPGRVDGIPGDTARVSRLQIC' A
#
# COMPACT_ATOMS: atom_id res chain seq x y z
N MET A 1 14.92 17.36 12.29
CA MET A 1 13.77 16.77 11.56
C MET A 1 12.51 17.24 12.23
N SER A 2 11.47 17.62 11.48
CA SER A 2 10.19 18.07 12.05
C SER A 2 9.31 16.85 12.34
N ALA A 3 8.47 16.91 13.37
CA ALA A 3 7.60 15.80 13.78
C ALA A 3 6.72 15.25 12.64
N GLY A 4 6.32 16.08 11.66
CA GLY A 4 5.56 15.64 10.48
C GLY A 4 6.37 14.74 9.53
N SER A 5 7.68 14.98 9.39
CA SER A 5 8.57 14.13 8.59
C SER A 5 8.72 12.75 9.21
N ASP A 6 8.71 12.65 10.54
CA ASP A 6 8.88 11.40 11.28
C ASP A 6 7.61 10.52 11.20
N ILE A 7 6.43 11.15 11.22
CA ILE A 7 5.14 10.46 11.04
C ILE A 7 5.07 9.83 9.64
N LEU A 8 5.38 10.60 8.59
CA LEU A 8 5.34 10.09 7.22
C LEU A 8 6.37 8.98 6.99
N ALA A 9 7.59 9.13 7.51
CA ALA A 9 8.62 8.11 7.41
C ALA A 9 8.19 6.80 8.09
N GLY A 10 7.62 6.88 9.30
CA GLY A 10 7.07 5.72 10.01
C GLY A 10 5.91 5.07 9.25
N LEU A 11 5.05 5.88 8.63
CA LEU A 11 3.95 5.37 7.80
C LEU A 11 4.46 4.61 6.57
N PHE A 12 5.40 5.20 5.82
CA PHE A 12 5.98 4.57 4.66
C PHE A 12 6.65 3.23 5.01
N ALA A 13 7.39 3.17 6.12
CA ALA A 13 8.03 1.93 6.56
C ALA A 13 7.00 0.82 6.85
N ALA A 14 5.95 1.14 7.63
CA ALA A 14 4.90 0.18 7.98
C ALA A 14 4.13 -0.31 6.74
N TRP A 15 3.82 0.60 5.82
CA TRP A 15 3.07 0.29 4.61
C TRP A 15 3.87 -0.46 3.56
N THR A 16 5.18 -0.24 3.49
CA THR A 16 6.06 -0.99 2.58
C THR A 16 6.06 -2.47 2.96
N ALA A 17 6.28 -2.78 4.24
CA ALA A 17 6.21 -4.17 4.72
C ALA A 17 4.84 -4.81 4.45
N LEU A 18 3.75 -4.10 4.74
CA LEU A 18 2.39 -4.59 4.50
C LEU A 18 2.11 -4.82 3.00
N ALA A 19 2.59 -3.93 2.13
CA ALA A 19 2.42 -4.05 0.69
C ALA A 19 3.19 -5.25 0.12
N GLU A 20 4.42 -5.48 0.60
CA GLU A 20 5.22 -6.66 0.24
C GLU A 20 4.54 -7.97 0.66
N GLU A 21 4.03 -8.04 1.89
CA GLU A 21 3.26 -9.19 2.37
C GLU A 21 1.97 -9.40 1.59
N PHE A 22 1.33 -8.31 1.15
CA PHE A 22 0.12 -8.39 0.36
C PHE A 22 0.39 -9.03 -1.00
N VAL A 23 1.40 -8.54 -1.72
CA VAL A 23 1.74 -9.03 -3.06
C VAL A 23 2.56 -10.33 -3.07
N ALA A 24 2.88 -10.88 -1.90
CA ALA A 24 3.61 -12.13 -1.79
C ALA A 24 2.89 -13.25 -2.58
N GLY A 25 3.59 -13.80 -3.58
CA GLY A 25 3.06 -14.84 -4.48
C GLY A 25 2.26 -14.32 -5.67
N ALA A 26 2.03 -13.01 -5.80
CA ALA A 26 1.45 -12.43 -6.99
C ALA A 26 2.46 -12.50 -8.16
N PRO A 27 2.08 -13.07 -9.32
CA PRO A 27 2.97 -13.14 -10.46
C PRO A 27 3.17 -11.76 -11.09
N ASP A 28 4.32 -11.56 -11.73
CA ASP A 28 4.59 -10.42 -12.63
C ASP A 28 4.42 -9.03 -11.99
N VAL A 29 4.63 -8.92 -10.67
CA VAL A 29 4.68 -7.63 -9.96
C VAL A 29 5.98 -6.91 -10.30
N ARG A 30 5.87 -5.67 -10.78
CA ARG A 30 7.01 -4.86 -11.23
C ARG A 30 7.30 -3.69 -10.30
N ALA A 31 6.27 -3.12 -9.69
CA ALA A 31 6.39 -1.96 -8.82
C ALA A 31 5.22 -1.90 -7.82
N LEU A 32 5.49 -1.27 -6.67
CA LEU A 32 4.50 -0.89 -5.67
C LEU A 32 4.48 0.63 -5.59
N TYR A 33 3.29 1.22 -5.68
CA TYR A 33 3.08 2.65 -5.51
C TYR A 33 2.34 2.88 -4.19
N ILE A 34 3.08 3.39 -3.21
CA ILE A 34 2.54 3.70 -1.89
C ILE A 34 2.32 5.21 -1.82
N TYR A 35 1.09 5.59 -1.49
CA TYR A 35 0.76 6.97 -1.15
C TYR A 35 0.53 7.05 0.35
N ALA A 36 1.18 8.00 1.02
CA ALA A 36 1.00 8.28 2.44
C ALA A 36 0.89 9.79 2.65
N SER A 37 -0.10 10.22 3.43
CA SER A 37 -0.30 11.60 3.83
C SER A 37 -0.69 11.69 5.31
N SER A 38 -0.31 12.81 5.95
CA SER A 38 -0.74 13.15 7.29
C SER A 38 -1.16 14.61 7.29
N GLU A 39 -2.47 14.86 7.30
CA GLU A 39 -3.05 16.19 7.21
C GLU A 39 -4.12 16.37 8.29
N ARG A 40 -4.03 17.48 9.04
CA ARG A 40 -5.03 17.87 10.05
C ARG A 40 -5.33 16.78 11.10
N GLY A 41 -4.32 15.99 11.46
CA GLY A 41 -4.44 14.90 12.44
C GLY A 41 -5.03 13.60 11.89
N MET A 42 -5.37 13.56 10.61
CA MET A 42 -5.74 12.33 9.90
C MET A 42 -4.53 11.80 9.14
N THR A 43 -4.43 10.48 9.05
CA THR A 43 -3.35 9.82 8.36
C THR A 43 -3.94 8.89 7.32
N VAL A 44 -3.65 9.17 6.05
CA VAL A 44 -4.18 8.43 4.92
C VAL A 44 -3.07 7.65 4.27
N ALA A 45 -3.31 6.39 3.93
CA ALA A 45 -2.39 5.64 3.10
C ALA A 45 -3.11 4.65 2.17
N ASN A 46 -2.51 4.43 1.01
CA ASN A 46 -3.07 3.62 -0.06
C ASN A 46 -1.95 2.94 -0.88
N LEU A 47 -2.30 1.83 -1.54
CA LEU A 47 -1.40 1.03 -2.36
C LEU A 47 -1.97 0.85 -3.77
N TYR A 48 -1.12 0.95 -4.78
CA TYR A 48 -1.36 0.42 -6.12
C TYR A 48 -0.21 -0.49 -6.55
N VAL A 49 -0.51 -1.47 -7.40
CA VAL A 49 0.47 -2.49 -7.83
C VAL A 49 0.60 -2.46 -9.34
N ASP A 50 1.80 -2.28 -9.88
CA ASP A 50 2.07 -2.61 -11.28
C ASP A 50 2.22 -4.13 -11.42
N GLN A 51 1.25 -4.74 -12.09
CA GLN A 51 1.31 -6.13 -12.50
C GLN A 51 1.20 -6.21 -14.03
N ARG A 52 2.23 -6.80 -14.67
CA ARG A 52 2.33 -6.93 -16.14
C ARG A 52 2.29 -5.60 -16.91
N GLY A 53 2.81 -4.52 -16.31
CA GLY A 53 2.81 -3.18 -16.94
C GLY A 53 1.47 -2.45 -16.80
N SER A 54 0.56 -2.95 -15.96
CA SER A 54 -0.73 -2.31 -15.67
C SER A 54 -0.82 -1.99 -14.18
N VAL A 55 -1.11 -0.72 -13.86
CA VAL A 55 -1.33 -0.29 -12.48
C VAL A 55 -2.73 -0.73 -12.04
N ARG A 56 -2.80 -1.50 -10.96
CA ARG A 56 -4.02 -2.13 -10.46
C ARG A 56 -4.31 -1.72 -9.02
N HIS A 57 -5.60 -1.61 -8.74
CA HIS A 57 -6.09 -1.56 -7.36
C HIS A 57 -5.75 -2.88 -6.64
N PRO A 58 -5.40 -2.88 -5.34
CA PRO A 58 -4.99 -4.09 -4.62
C PRO A 58 -6.02 -5.23 -4.73
N GLY A 59 -7.32 -4.89 -4.65
CA GLY A 59 -8.41 -5.87 -4.85
C GLY A 59 -8.58 -6.42 -6.27
N ARG A 60 -7.70 -6.08 -7.22
CA ARG A 60 -7.71 -6.53 -8.62
C ARG A 60 -6.37 -7.11 -9.06
N VAL A 61 -5.46 -7.38 -8.12
CA VAL A 61 -4.18 -8.03 -8.39
C VAL A 61 -4.41 -9.53 -8.57
N ASP A 62 -3.95 -10.08 -9.69
CA ASP A 62 -4.11 -11.49 -10.00
C ASP A 62 -3.18 -12.34 -9.11
N GLY A 63 -3.61 -13.55 -8.76
CA GLY A 63 -2.82 -14.50 -7.96
C GLY A 63 -2.86 -14.27 -6.46
N ILE A 64 -3.53 -13.21 -5.99
CA ILE A 64 -3.78 -12.97 -4.57
C ILE A 64 -5.24 -13.34 -4.29
N PRO A 65 -5.54 -14.14 -3.25
CA PRO A 65 -6.92 -14.34 -2.82
C PRO A 65 -7.54 -12.97 -2.52
N GLY A 66 -8.64 -12.65 -3.19
CA GLY A 66 -9.37 -11.39 -3.06
C GLY A 66 -10.07 -11.26 -1.71
N ASP A 67 -9.32 -11.42 -0.62
CA ASP A 67 -9.80 -11.16 0.72
C ASP A 67 -9.94 -9.65 0.86
N THR A 68 -11.13 -9.17 0.55
CA THR A 68 -11.53 -7.77 0.65
C THR A 68 -11.22 -7.18 2.03
N ALA A 69 -11.19 -7.99 3.10
CA ALA A 69 -10.81 -7.53 4.44
C ALA A 69 -9.32 -7.17 4.54
N ARG A 70 -8.43 -7.86 3.80
CA ARG A 70 -7.01 -7.49 3.68
C ARG A 70 -6.84 -6.21 2.86
N VAL A 71 -7.63 -6.05 1.80
CA VAL A 71 -7.63 -4.84 0.96
C VAL A 71 -8.10 -3.61 1.73
N SER A 72 -9.10 -3.75 2.59
CA SER A 72 -9.55 -2.65 3.47
C SER A 72 -8.50 -2.24 4.50
N ARG A 73 -7.61 -3.14 4.94
CA ARG A 73 -6.46 -2.78 5.81
C ARG A 73 -5.37 -2.02 5.07
N LEU A 74 -5.33 -2.16 3.74
CA LEU A 74 -4.48 -1.39 2.85
C LEU A 74 -5.12 -0.06 2.43
N GLN A 75 -6.16 0.40 3.13
CA GLN A 75 -6.69 1.76 3.00
C GLN A 75 -7.03 2.28 4.40
N ILE A 76 -6.16 3.15 4.93
CA ILE A 76 -6.50 3.91 6.15
C ILE A 76 -6.98 5.28 5.66
N CYS A 77 -8.18 5.67 6.08
CA CYS A 77 -8.73 7.01 5.98
C CYS A 77 -8.89 7.57 7.40
#